data_AF-A9DHC8-F1
#
_entry.id   AF-A9DHC8-F1
#
_cell.length_a   1.000
_cell.length_b   1.000
_cell.length_c   1.000
_cell.angle_alpha   90.00
_cell.angle_beta   90.00
_cell.angle_gamma   90.00
#
_symmetry.space_group_name_H-M   'P 1'
#
loop_
_entity.id
_entity.type
_entity.pdbx_description
1 polymer ?
#
loop_
_entity_poly.entity_id
_entity_poly.type
_entity_poly.pdbx_seq_one_letter_code
_entity_poly.pdbx_strand_id
1 'polypeptide(L)'
;PVTEKGYWQVEMGDFFIGGLSTGVCEGGCAAIVDSGTSLLAGPTVVVAEINHAIGAEGVLSVECKEVVSQYGELIWDLLVSG
;
A
#
# COMPACT_ATOMS: atom_id res chain seq x y z
N PRO A 1 -20.00 9.19 -2.64
CA PRO A 1 -20.39 10.10 -3.75
C PRO A 1 -19.19 10.27 -4.69
N VAL A 2 -19.39 10.77 -5.92
CA VAL A 2 -18.25 11.10 -6.80
C VAL A 2 -17.49 12.29 -6.20
N THR A 3 -16.19 12.12 -5.94
CA THR A 3 -15.33 13.14 -5.32
C THR A 3 -14.68 14.06 -6.35
N GLU A 4 -14.40 13.55 -7.55
CA GLU A 4 -13.75 14.29 -8.63
C GLU A 4 -14.46 14.02 -9.95
N LYS A 5 -14.99 15.08 -10.58
CA LYS A 5 -15.70 14.95 -11.86
C LYS A 5 -14.70 14.81 -12.99
N GLY A 6 -14.90 13.79 -13.82
CA GLY A 6 -13.97 13.38 -14.89
C GLY A 6 -13.62 11.89 -14.77
N TYR A 7 -13.64 11.38 -13.55
CA TYR A 7 -13.51 9.96 -13.24
C TYR A 7 -14.73 9.50 -12.43
N TRP A 8 -15.00 8.20 -12.43
CA TRP A 8 -15.85 7.57 -11.42
C TRP A 8 -15.02 7.38 -10.12
N GLN A 9 -14.51 8.50 -9.60
CA GLN A 9 -13.69 8.54 -8.41
C GLN A 9 -14.56 8.68 -7.17
N VAL A 10 -14.30 7.84 -6.18
CA VAL A 10 -14.96 7.85 -4.88
C VAL A 10 -13.92 7.91 -3.77
N GLU A 11 -14.35 8.41 -2.62
CA GLU A 11 -13.59 8.23 -1.39
C GLU A 11 -13.69 6.77 -0.94
N MET A 12 -12.55 6.20 -0.58
CA MET A 12 -12.40 4.87 -0.01
C MET A 12 -11.70 5.00 1.34
N GLY A 13 -12.12 4.20 2.30
CA GLY A 13 -11.42 4.07 3.58
C GLY A 13 -10.16 3.22 3.46
N ASP A 14 -9.79 2.59 4.56
CA ASP A 14 -8.54 1.85 4.65
C ASP A 14 -8.57 0.48 3.97
N PHE A 15 -7.38 -0.05 3.70
CA PHE A 15 -7.18 -1.44 3.28
C PHE A 15 -7.05 -2.36 4.50
N PHE A 16 -7.73 -3.50 4.45
CA PHE A 16 -7.64 -4.52 5.48
C PHE A 16 -7.15 -5.84 4.87
N ILE A 17 -6.08 -6.40 5.41
CA ILE A 17 -5.52 -7.70 5.02
C ILE A 17 -5.65 -8.64 6.21
N GLY A 18 -6.43 -9.72 6.08
CA GLY A 18 -6.69 -10.62 7.20
C GLY A 18 -7.41 -9.95 8.38
N GLY A 19 -8.16 -8.86 8.13
CA GLY A 19 -8.83 -8.07 9.16
C GLY A 19 -7.94 -7.05 9.88
N LEU A 20 -6.65 -6.97 9.53
CA LEU A 20 -5.72 -5.98 10.05
C LEU A 20 -5.61 -4.81 9.06
N SER A 21 -5.70 -3.60 9.58
CA SER A 21 -5.47 -2.36 8.84
C SER A 21 -4.02 -2.31 8.33
N THR A 22 -3.82 -1.82 7.11
CA THR A 22 -2.46 -1.55 6.58
C THR A 22 -1.95 -0.17 7.00
N GLY A 23 -2.82 0.69 7.53
CA GLY A 23 -2.50 2.07 7.94
C GLY A 23 -2.23 3.02 6.77
N VAL A 24 -2.14 2.53 5.53
CA VAL A 24 -1.78 3.35 4.37
C VAL A 24 -2.92 4.28 3.96
N CYS A 25 -4.17 3.84 4.11
CA CYS A 25 -5.37 4.59 3.73
C CYS A 25 -6.28 4.86 4.94
N GLU A 26 -5.74 4.88 6.16
CA GLU A 26 -6.51 5.16 7.39
C GLU A 26 -7.18 6.54 7.34
N GLY A 27 -6.49 7.54 6.78
CA GLY A 27 -7.02 8.88 6.54
C GLY A 27 -7.92 9.02 5.30
N GLY A 28 -8.21 7.91 4.63
CA GLY A 28 -8.93 7.86 3.36
C GLY A 28 -8.00 7.96 2.14
N CYS A 29 -8.44 7.31 1.07
CA CYS A 29 -7.78 7.29 -0.23
C CYS A 29 -8.81 7.53 -1.35
N ALA A 30 -8.32 8.01 -2.49
CA ALA A 30 -9.13 8.04 -3.71
C ALA A 30 -9.15 6.65 -4.36
N ALA A 31 -10.30 6.24 -4.85
CA ALA A 31 -10.46 5.03 -5.65
C ALA A 31 -11.25 5.34 -6.93
N ILE A 32 -10.85 4.74 -8.05
CA ILE A 32 -11.55 4.87 -9.33
C ILE A 32 -12.22 3.54 -9.66
N VAL A 33 -13.50 3.60 -10.01
CA VAL A 33 -14.25 2.44 -10.51
C VAL A 33 -14.09 2.38 -12.03
N ASP A 34 -13.18 1.54 -12.49
CA ASP A 34 -12.83 1.41 -13.92
C ASP A 34 -13.10 0.00 -14.44
N SER A 35 -14.15 -0.16 -15.26
CA SER A 35 -14.47 -1.43 -15.92
C SER A 35 -13.51 -1.78 -17.06
N GLY A 36 -12.65 -0.85 -17.47
CA GLY A 36 -11.64 -1.04 -18.52
C GLY A 36 -10.36 -1.72 -18.02
N THR A 37 -10.16 -1.83 -16.71
CA THR A 37 -9.05 -2.59 -16.10
C THR A 37 -9.56 -3.87 -15.44
N SER A 38 -8.79 -4.95 -15.56
CA SER A 38 -9.09 -6.21 -14.85
C SER A 38 -8.39 -6.31 -13.50
N LEU A 39 -7.25 -5.63 -13.32
CA LEU A 39 -6.44 -5.69 -12.11
C LEU A 39 -6.79 -4.54 -11.17
N LEU A 40 -6.75 -4.83 -9.87
CA LEU A 40 -6.73 -3.80 -8.85
C LEU A 40 -5.33 -3.17 -8.82
N ALA A 41 -5.28 -1.84 -8.98
CA ALA A 41 -4.06 -1.06 -8.83
C ALA A 41 -4.17 -0.21 -7.55
N GLY A 42 -3.08 -0.13 -6.80
CA GLY A 42 -3.05 0.60 -5.53
C GLY A 42 -1.63 0.92 -5.10
N PRO A 43 -1.47 1.53 -3.91
CA PRO A 43 -0.16 1.86 -3.36
C PRO A 43 0.76 0.65 -3.27
N THR A 44 2.03 0.79 -3.67
CA THR A 44 3.02 -0.30 -3.70
C THR A 44 3.16 -1.00 -2.35
N VAL A 45 3.08 -0.26 -1.24
CA VAL A 45 3.17 -0.81 0.13
C VAL A 45 2.04 -1.82 0.39
N VAL A 46 0.80 -1.45 0.09
CA VAL A 46 -0.37 -2.33 0.25
C VAL A 46 -0.27 -3.55 -0.65
N VAL A 47 0.14 -3.37 -1.91
CA VAL A 47 0.30 -4.49 -2.86
C VAL A 47 1.40 -5.45 -2.39
N ALA A 48 2.51 -4.94 -1.84
CA ALA A 48 3.57 -5.77 -1.27
C ALA A 48 3.08 -6.59 -0.07
N GLU A 49 2.29 -6.00 0.83
CA GLU A 49 1.68 -6.71 1.95
C GLU A 49 0.67 -7.76 1.49
N ILE A 50 -0.18 -7.46 0.51
CA ILE A 50 -1.12 -8.43 -0.09
C ILE A 50 -0.33 -9.60 -0.67
N ASN A 51 0.68 -9.33 -1.49
CA ASN A 51 1.51 -10.35 -2.11
C ASN A 51 2.15 -11.26 -1.06
N HIS A 52 2.69 -10.68 0.01
CA HIS A 52 3.23 -11.45 1.13
C HIS A 52 2.15 -12.33 1.79
N ALA A 53 0.97 -11.77 2.08
CA ALA A 53 -0.11 -12.47 2.77
C ALA A 53 -0.71 -13.63 1.96
N ILE A 54 -0.76 -13.52 0.63
CA ILE A 54 -1.31 -14.57 -0.25
C ILE A 54 -0.24 -15.50 -0.84
N GLY A 55 1.04 -15.26 -0.54
CA GLY A 55 2.17 -16.03 -1.08
C GLY A 55 2.46 -15.78 -2.55
N ALA A 56 2.10 -14.61 -3.09
CA ALA A 56 2.45 -14.21 -4.44
C ALA A 56 3.93 -13.81 -4.52
N GLU A 57 4.56 -14.16 -5.63
CA GLU A 57 5.97 -13.85 -5.87
C GLU A 57 6.13 -12.37 -6.28
N GLY A 58 6.81 -11.60 -5.44
CA GLY A 58 7.18 -10.22 -5.73
C GLY A 58 8.51 -10.12 -6.48
N VAL A 59 8.73 -8.99 -7.16
CA VAL A 59 10.03 -8.70 -7.75
C VAL A 59 11.01 -8.28 -6.66
N LEU A 60 12.23 -8.84 -6.71
CA LEU A 60 13.29 -8.43 -5.81
C LEU A 60 13.72 -6.98 -6.09
N SER A 61 13.50 -6.06 -5.14
CA SER A 61 14.09 -4.72 -5.17
C SER A 61 15.46 -4.74 -4.49
N VAL A 62 16.50 -4.43 -5.26
CA VAL A 62 17.88 -4.31 -4.76
C VAL A 62 17.98 -3.06 -3.89
N GLU A 63 17.33 -1.97 -4.28
CA GLU A 63 17.30 -0.70 -3.57
C GLU A 63 16.67 -0.87 -2.18
N CYS A 64 15.54 -1.61 -2.08
CA CYS A 64 14.91 -1.93 -0.80
C CYS A 64 15.89 -2.69 0.12
N LYS A 65 16.60 -3.70 -0.42
CA LYS A 65 17.60 -4.44 0.35
C LYS A 65 18.78 -3.58 0.77
N GLU A 66 19.26 -2.70 -0.10
CA GLU A 66 20.35 -1.78 0.22
C GLU A 66 19.94 -0.81 1.34
N VAL A 67 18.75 -0.22 1.26
CA VAL A 67 18.23 0.68 2.30
C VAL A 67 18.08 -0.06 3.63
N VAL A 68 17.48 -1.25 3.64
CA VAL A 68 17.33 -2.06 4.86
C VAL A 68 18.70 -2.42 5.44
N SER A 69 19.67 -2.81 4.61
CA SER A 69 20.99 -3.20 5.11
C SER A 69 21.82 -2.02 5.62
N GLN A 70 21.72 -0.85 5.00
CA GLN A 70 22.51 0.33 5.37
C GLN A 70 21.87 1.15 6.50
N TYR A 71 20.54 1.26 6.50
CA TYR A 71 19.82 2.20 7.36
C TYR A 71 18.77 1.52 8.25
N GLY A 72 18.58 0.21 8.16
CA GLY A 72 17.50 -0.51 8.87
C GLY A 72 17.52 -0.28 10.39
N GLU A 73 18.68 -0.45 11.03
CA GLU A 73 18.83 -0.21 12.48
C GLU A 73 18.58 1.25 12.86
N LEU A 74 19.10 2.19 12.06
CA LEU A 74 18.87 3.63 12.29
C LEU A 74 17.38 3.98 12.19
N ILE A 75 16.70 3.47 11.16
CA ILE A 75 15.25 3.68 10.98
C ILE A 75 14.49 3.07 12.16
N TRP A 76 14.86 1.87 12.59
CA TRP A 76 14.25 1.20 13.74
C TRP A 76 14.41 2.01 15.02
N ASP A 77 15.63 2.46 15.34
CA ASP A 77 15.92 3.28 16.51
C ASP A 77 15.11 4.58 16.53
N LEU A 78 14.94 5.22 15.38
CA LEU A 78 14.10 6.42 15.25
C LEU A 78 12.61 6.13 15.48
N LEU A 79 12.11 4.97 15.06
CA LEU A 79 10.70 4.59 15.26
C LEU A 79 10.39 4.22 16.71
N VAL A 80 11.33 3.56 17.42
CA VAL A 80 11.12 3.13 18.82
C VAL A 80 11.43 4.20 19.86
N SER A 81 12.12 5.29 19.46
CA SER A 81 12.43 6.42 20.35
C SER A 81 11.33 7.48 20.44
N GLY A 82 10.22 7.28 19.72
CA GLY A 82 9.00 8.11 19.77
C GLY A 82 8.15 7.92 21.01
#